data_AF-A0A6M3LCD5-F1
#
_entry.id   AF-A0A6M3LCD5-F1
#
_cell.length_a   1.000
_cell.length_b   1.000
_cell.length_c   1.000
_cell.angle_alpha   90.00
_cell.angle_beta   90.00
_cell.angle_gamma   90.00
#
_symmetry.space_group_name_H-M   'P 1'
#
loop_
_entity.id
_entity.type
_entity.pdbx_description
1 polymer ?
#
loop_
_entity_poly.entity_id
_entity_poly.type
_entity_poly.pdbx_seq_one_letter_code
_entity_poly.pdbx_strand_id
1 'polypeptide(L)'
;MSWWNLFKPKEENFAKPFCVPLSILAAWTWGNVKAQNVRIAVTNLKPGEDHSQAEALIDGFWTPLTEQWDAQKGFMKIIPSKRHFSKEPYRYVLLGDWIKEQFRWTYQGDI
;
A
#
# COMPACT_ATOMS: atom_id res chain seq x y z
N MET A 1 -12.71 13.15 32.69
CA MET A 1 -11.99 13.12 31.40
C MET A 1 -11.46 14.51 31.12
N SER A 2 -10.15 14.66 30.89
CA SER A 2 -9.48 15.96 30.72
C SER A 2 -9.87 16.61 29.39
N TRP A 3 -10.16 17.92 29.39
CA TRP A 3 -10.44 18.71 28.19
C TRP A 3 -9.28 18.68 27.17
N TRP A 4 -8.05 18.44 27.62
CA TRP A 4 -6.87 18.26 26.79
C TRP A 4 -6.96 17.02 25.88
N ASN A 5 -7.77 16.01 26.22
CA ASN A 5 -7.93 14.81 25.41
C ASN A 5 -8.80 15.01 24.16
N LEU A 6 -9.57 16.11 24.08
CA LEU A 6 -10.40 16.44 22.91
C LEU A 6 -9.59 17.02 21.74
N PHE A 7 -8.42 17.60 22.03
CA PHE A 7 -7.55 18.26 21.05
C PHE A 7 -6.27 17.50 20.77
N LYS A 8 -6.04 16.37 21.45
CA LYS A 8 -5.01 15.44 21.00
C LYS A 8 -5.41 14.96 19.60
N PRO A 9 -4.51 15.03 18.60
CA PRO A 9 -4.69 14.22 17.39
C PRO A 9 -5.02 12.81 17.88
N LYS A 10 -6.12 12.21 17.37
CA LYS A 10 -6.34 10.79 17.62
C LYS A 10 -5.02 10.11 17.32
N GLU A 11 -4.46 9.39 18.29
CA GLU A 11 -3.31 8.52 18.01
C GLU A 11 -3.73 7.73 16.77
N GLU A 12 -3.00 7.94 15.68
CA GLU A 12 -3.16 7.13 14.48
C GLU A 12 -2.82 5.73 14.96
N ASN A 13 -3.85 4.98 15.33
CA ASN A 13 -3.77 3.56 15.55
C ASN A 13 -3.45 2.98 14.17
N PHE A 14 -2.19 3.05 13.77
CA PHE A 14 -1.63 2.38 12.61
C PHE A 14 -2.04 0.92 12.74
N ALA A 15 -3.06 0.56 11.97
CA ALA A 15 -3.48 -0.82 11.91
C ALA A 15 -2.44 -1.57 11.09
N LYS A 16 -2.15 -2.82 11.46
CA LYS A 16 -1.37 -3.68 10.57
C LYS A 16 -2.14 -3.79 9.24
N PRO A 17 -1.61 -3.26 8.14
CA PRO A 17 -2.30 -3.20 6.88
C PRO A 17 -2.35 -4.59 6.27
N PHE A 18 -3.43 -4.88 5.57
CA PHE A 18 -3.52 -6.08 4.75
C PHE A 18 -3.07 -5.81 3.31
N CYS A 19 -2.97 -6.88 2.51
CA CYS A 19 -2.43 -6.87 1.15
C CYS A 19 -0.95 -6.44 1.03
N VAL A 20 -0.18 -6.44 2.12
CA VAL A 20 1.24 -6.06 2.13
C VAL A 20 2.09 -6.84 1.11
N PRO A 21 2.09 -8.19 1.06
CA PRO A 21 2.93 -8.90 0.10
C PRO A 21 2.55 -8.61 -1.35
N LEU A 22 1.25 -8.43 -1.62
CA LEU A 22 0.73 -8.11 -2.93
C LEU A 22 1.10 -6.69 -3.37
N SER A 23 0.99 -5.71 -2.48
CA SER A 23 1.38 -4.33 -2.78
C SER A 23 2.89 -4.22 -3.04
N ILE A 24 3.72 -4.97 -2.31
CA ILE A 24 5.16 -5.08 -2.59
C ILE A 24 5.39 -5.72 -3.97
N LEU A 25 4.78 -6.88 -4.23
CA LEU A 25 4.95 -7.61 -5.50
C LEU A 25 4.52 -6.76 -6.71
N ALA A 26 3.37 -6.10 -6.63
CA ALA A 26 2.83 -5.28 -7.70
C ALA A 26 3.75 -4.07 -7.99
N ALA A 27 4.14 -3.33 -6.95
CA ALA A 27 5.03 -2.18 -7.09
C ALA A 27 6.40 -2.60 -7.63
N TRP A 28 6.98 -3.69 -7.12
CA TRP A 28 8.29 -4.17 -7.54
C TRP A 28 8.26 -4.66 -9.00
N THR A 29 7.26 -5.47 -9.36
CA THR A 29 7.11 -5.98 -10.73
C THR A 29 6.93 -4.83 -11.71
N TRP A 30 6.02 -3.88 -11.43
CA TRP A 30 5.76 -2.77 -12.33
C TRP A 30 6.96 -1.83 -12.44
N GLY A 31 7.55 -1.44 -11.31
CA GLY A 31 8.71 -0.54 -11.27
C GLY A 31 9.89 -1.07 -12.08
N ASN A 32 10.19 -2.38 -12.01
CA ASN A 32 11.27 -2.96 -12.81
C ASN A 32 10.90 -3.17 -14.28
N VAL A 33 9.71 -3.71 -14.57
CA VAL A 33 9.34 -4.07 -15.94
C VAL A 33 9.06 -2.83 -16.80
N LYS A 34 8.50 -1.77 -16.18
CA LYS A 34 8.06 -0.56 -16.88
C LYS A 34 8.97 0.65 -16.66
N ALA A 35 9.96 0.56 -15.78
CA ALA A 35 10.83 1.68 -15.40
C ALA A 35 10.04 2.95 -14.99
N GLN A 36 8.90 2.76 -14.33
CA GLN A 36 8.02 3.83 -13.88
C GLN A 36 8.10 4.03 -12.37
N ASN A 37 7.83 5.26 -11.92
CA ASN A 37 7.74 5.57 -10.50
C ASN A 37 6.57 4.82 -9.88
N VAL A 38 6.82 4.21 -8.72
CA VAL A 38 5.83 3.45 -7.94
C VAL A 38 5.78 3.95 -6.51
N ARG A 39 4.61 3.83 -5.88
CA ARG A 39 4.38 4.12 -4.46
C ARG A 39 3.36 3.15 -3.88
N ILE A 40 3.30 3.12 -2.55
CA ILE A 40 2.29 2.40 -1.79
C ILE A 40 1.34 3.43 -1.20
N ALA A 41 0.07 3.34 -1.57
CA ALA A 41 -1.02 4.08 -0.97
C ALA A 41 -1.62 3.28 0.20
N VAL A 42 -1.77 3.92 1.35
CA VAL A 42 -2.35 3.32 2.56
C VAL A 42 -3.69 3.98 2.86
N THR A 43 -4.74 3.17 2.94
CA THR A 43 -6.12 3.61 3.12
C THR A 43 -6.69 3.00 4.39
N ASN A 44 -7.29 3.83 5.26
CA ASN A 44 -8.03 3.32 6.41
C ASN A 44 -9.45 2.91 6.01
N LEU A 45 -9.71 1.61 5.88
CA LEU A 45 -11.02 1.11 5.47
C LEU A 45 -12.04 1.19 6.61
N LYS A 46 -11.61 0.88 7.84
CA LYS A 46 -12.39 1.02 9.08
C LYS A 46 -11.42 1.09 10.27
N PRO A 47 -11.89 1.43 11.49
CA PRO A 47 -11.03 1.48 12.66
C PRO A 47 -10.27 0.16 12.85
N GLY A 48 -8.94 0.22 12.92
CA GLY A 48 -8.09 -0.95 13.08
C GLY A 48 -7.86 -1.80 11.82
N GLU A 49 -8.27 -1.34 10.63
CA GLU A 49 -8.04 -2.06 9.37
C GLU A 49 -7.58 -1.10 8.26
N ASP A 50 -6.27 -1.17 7.98
CA ASP A 50 -5.65 -0.44 6.88
C ASP A 50 -5.43 -1.37 5.68
N HIS A 51 -5.59 -0.82 4.48
CA HIS A 51 -5.29 -1.49 3.22
C HIS A 51 -4.08 -0.83 2.58
N SER A 52 -3.16 -1.64 2.04
CA SER A 52 -2.04 -1.16 1.23
C SER A 52 -2.25 -1.50 -0.24
N GLN A 53 -2.11 -0.50 -1.11
CA GLN A 53 -2.28 -0.63 -2.55
C GLN A 53 -1.05 -0.09 -3.27
N ALA A 54 -0.52 -0.84 -4.22
CA ALA A 54 0.50 -0.32 -5.12
C ALA A 54 -0.12 0.63 -6.15
N GLU A 55 0.57 1.74 -6.42
CA GLU A 55 0.23 2.68 -7.48
C GLU A 55 1.48 2.97 -8.33
N ALA A 56 1.27 3.23 -9.62
CA ALA A 56 2.30 3.70 -10.53
C ALA A 56 1.93 5.05 -11.14
N LEU A 57 2.95 5.85 -11.45
CA LEU A 57 2.77 7.10 -12.19
C LEU A 57 2.64 6.79 -13.69
N ILE A 58 1.43 6.78 -14.20
CA ILE A 58 1.09 6.49 -15.60
C ILE A 58 0.45 7.73 -16.20
N ASP A 59 1.04 8.26 -17.27
CA ASP A 59 0.56 9.46 -17.97
C ASP A 59 0.31 10.67 -17.05
N GLY A 60 1.12 10.81 -16.00
CA GLY A 60 1.01 11.89 -15.01
C GLY A 60 0.03 11.62 -13.86
N PHE A 61 -0.65 10.48 -13.86
CA PHE A 61 -1.63 10.10 -12.83
C PHE A 61 -1.16 8.89 -12.03
N TRP A 62 -1.31 8.98 -10.71
CA TRP A 62 -1.11 7.83 -9.83
C TRP A 62 -2.27 6.86 -10.03
N THR A 63 -1.96 5.71 -10.64
CA THR A 63 -2.94 4.72 -11.04
C THR A 63 -2.74 3.44 -10.21
N PRO A 64 -3.78 2.89 -9.58
CA PRO A 64 -3.69 1.65 -8.83
C PRO A 64 -3.25 0.49 -9.72
N LEU A 65 -2.46 -0.40 -9.14
CA LEU A 65 -2.03 -1.64 -9.77
C LEU A 65 -2.81 -2.81 -9.16
N THR A 66 -3.19 -3.79 -9.96
CA THR A 66 -3.85 -5.01 -9.49
C THR A 66 -3.29 -6.24 -10.22
N GLU A 67 -3.39 -7.39 -9.57
CA GLU A 67 -3.06 -8.68 -10.15
C GLU A 67 -4.21 -9.16 -11.04
N GLN A 68 -3.89 -9.58 -12.26
CA GLN A 68 -4.78 -10.37 -13.09
C GLN A 68 -4.16 -11.76 -13.27
N TRP A 69 -4.86 -12.77 -12.75
CA TRP A 69 -4.52 -14.17 -12.97
C TRP A 69 -5.02 -14.63 -14.34
N ASP A 70 -4.13 -15.14 -15.18
CA ASP A 70 -4.49 -15.83 -16.42
C ASP A 70 -4.42 -17.34 -16.17
N ALA A 71 -5.58 -17.95 -15.92
CA ALA A 71 -5.68 -19.37 -15.60
C ALA A 71 -5.32 -20.28 -16.77
N GLN A 72 -5.48 -19.80 -18.01
CA GLN A 72 -5.17 -20.59 -19.20
C GLN A 72 -3.67 -20.67 -19.44
N LYS A 73 -2.95 -19.60 -19.09
CA LYS A 73 -1.49 -19.51 -19.30
C LYS A 73 -0.67 -19.79 -18.04
N GLY A 74 -1.32 -19.94 -16.89
CA GLY A 74 -0.66 -20.28 -15.63
C GLY A 74 0.26 -19.19 -15.10
N PHE A 75 0.00 -17.92 -15.42
CA PHE A 75 0.79 -16.80 -14.90
C PHE A 75 -0.08 -15.66 -14.39
N MET A 76 0.53 -14.83 -13.54
CA MET A 76 -0.05 -13.60 -13.01
C MET A 76 0.63 -12.40 -13.67
N LYS A 77 -0.16 -11.40 -14.04
CA LYS A 77 0.34 -10.11 -14.52
C LYS A 77 -0.17 -8.97 -13.66
N ILE A 78 0.64 -7.93 -13.54
CA ILE A 78 0.23 -6.68 -12.89
C ILE A 78 -0.33 -5.76 -13.98
N ILE A 79 -1.52 -5.23 -13.75
CA ILE A 79 -2.19 -4.32 -14.67
C ILE A 79 -2.66 -3.05 -13.94
N PRO A 80 -2.79 -1.92 -14.65
CA PRO A 80 -3.48 -0.75 -14.11
C PRO A 80 -4.94 -1.07 -13.85
N SER A 81 -5.46 -0.59 -12.73
CA SER A 81 -6.84 -0.76 -12.30
C SER A 81 -7.53 0.59 -12.21
N LYS A 82 -8.83 0.60 -12.53
CA LYS A 82 -9.71 1.74 -12.23
C LYS A 82 -10.28 1.68 -10.81
N ARG A 83 -10.02 0.59 -10.09
CA ARG A 83 -10.59 0.35 -8.76
C ARG A 83 -9.77 1.08 -7.71
N HIS A 84 -10.27 2.24 -7.29
CA HIS A 84 -9.93 2.82 -6.00
C HIS A 84 -10.91 2.31 -4.95
N PHE A 85 -10.45 2.16 -3.70
CA PHE A 85 -11.38 2.06 -2.58
C PHE A 85 -12.15 3.38 -2.45
N SER A 86 -13.37 3.34 -1.91
CA SER A 86 -14.21 4.56 -1.76
C SER A 86 -13.65 5.60 -0.79
N LYS A 87 -12.51 5.31 -0.17
CA LYS A 87 -11.81 6.19 0.75
C LYS A 87 -10.46 6.56 0.16
N GLU A 88 -10.14 7.84 0.28
CA GLU A 88 -8.84 8.35 -0.09
C GLU A 88 -7.73 7.75 0.78
N PRO A 89 -6.56 7.42 0.20
CA PRO A 89 -5.39 7.08 0.99
C PRO A 89 -5.00 8.26 1.89
N TYR A 90 -4.70 7.97 3.16
CA TYR A 90 -4.23 8.99 4.10
C TYR A 90 -2.71 9.10 4.10
N ARG A 91 -2.02 8.13 3.48
CA ARG A 91 -0.56 8.05 3.46
C ARG A 91 -0.05 7.43 2.16
N TYR A 92 1.07 7.97 1.69
CA TYR A 92 1.80 7.46 0.54
C TYR A 92 3.25 7.20 0.93
N VAL A 93 3.79 6.05 0.54
CA VAL A 93 5.14 5.60 0.94
C VAL A 93 5.88 5.05 -0.27
N LEU A 94 7.17 5.32 -0.38
CA LEU A 94 8.01 4.68 -1.39
C LEU A 94 8.19 3.19 -1.09
N LEU A 95 8.33 2.36 -2.12
CA LEU A 95 8.44 0.91 -1.97
C LEU A 95 9.56 0.48 -0.99
N GLY A 96 10.74 1.10 -1.09
CA GLY A 96 11.88 0.77 -0.22
C GLY A 96 11.61 1.07 1.26
N ASP A 97 10.96 2.19 1.55
CA ASP A 97 10.61 2.58 2.92
C ASP A 97 9.46 1.73 3.46
N TRP A 98 8.51 1.38 2.60
CA TRP A 98 7.45 0.44 2.95
C TRP A 98 8.01 -0.91 3.36
N ILE A 99 8.90 -1.50 2.55
CA ILE A 99 9.55 -2.79 2.87
C ILE A 99 10.26 -2.73 4.23
N LYS A 100 11.02 -1.65 4.50
CA LYS A 100 11.69 -1.46 5.80
C LYS A 100 10.71 -1.40 6.98
N GLU A 101 9.59 -0.71 6.80
CA GLU A 101 8.52 -0.64 7.81
C GLU A 101 7.90 -2.02 8.08
N GLN A 102 7.62 -2.78 7.02
CA GLN A 102 7.08 -4.15 7.16
C GLN A 102 8.07 -5.10 7.84
N PHE A 103 9.37 -4.94 7.58
CA PHE A 103 10.41 -5.68 8.30
C PHE A 103 10.40 -5.38 9.80
N ARG A 104 10.26 -4.10 10.22
CA ARG A 104 10.19 -3.74 11.65
C ARG A 104 8.95 -4.33 12.35
N TRP A 105 7.87 -4.55 11.62
CA TRP A 105 6.66 -5.17 12.19
C TRP A 105 6.72 -6.69 12.29
N THR A 106 7.51 -7.32 11.42
CA THR A 106 7.65 -8.78 11.35
C THR A 106 8.85 -9.29 12.14
N TYR A 107 9.90 -8.48 12.28
CA TYR A 107 11.13 -8.83 12.95
C TYR A 107 11.33 -7.96 14.20
N GLN A 108 11.38 -8.60 15.37
CA GLN A 108 11.62 -7.94 16.68
C GLN A 108 13.06 -8.12 17.20
N GLY A 109 14.00 -8.53 16.34
CA GLY A 109 15.43 -8.67 16.69
C GLY A 109 16.28 -7.52 16.14
N ASP A 110 17.39 -7.22 16.81
CA ASP A 110 18.38 -6.24 16.36
C ASP A 110 19.06 -6.71 15.05
N ILE A 111 19.30 -5.77 14.12
CA ILE A 111 20.06 -5.99 12.87
C ILE A 111 21.55 -5.78 13.16
#